data_AF-D8UCB4-F1
#
_entry.id   AF-D8UCB4-F1
#
_cell.length_a   1.000
_cell.length_b   1.000
_cell.length_c   1.000
_cell.angle_alpha   90.00
_cell.angle_beta   90.00
_cell.angle_gamma   90.00
#
_symmetry.space_group_name_H-M   'P 1'
#
loop_
_entity.id
_entity.type
_entity.pdbx_description
1 polymer ?
#
loop_
_entity_poly.entity_id
_entity_poly.type
_entity_poly.pdbx_seq_one_letter_code
_entity_poly.pdbx_strand_id
1 'polypeptide(L)'
;CGYDSKGPRGSMLGCCGCDWKGPGGHMLGCRGCDWKGSGGPMLGCCGYDSKGPRGSMLGCRGCDWKGPGGHMLGCRACDLKGPGGPMLGCHGCDWKGPGGHMLGCCACDWKGPGGPMLGCRACDWKGPGGPMLGCRGCDWKGPGG
;
A
#
# COMPACT_ATOMS: atom_id res chain seq x y z
N CYS A 1 -0.18 10.14 23.40
CA CYS A 1 -0.15 8.68 23.64
C CYS A 1 1.03 8.12 22.89
N GLY A 2 1.77 7.19 23.49
CA GLY A 2 2.93 6.54 22.89
C GLY A 2 3.03 5.15 23.49
N TYR A 3 2.84 4.10 22.71
CA TYR A 3 2.92 2.71 23.17
C TYR A 3 3.97 1.98 22.33
N ASP A 4 5.10 1.65 22.94
CA ASP A 4 6.11 0.73 22.39
C ASP A 4 5.76 -0.66 22.91
N SER A 5 5.44 -1.58 22.01
CA SER A 5 5.13 -2.95 22.40
C SER A 5 5.88 -3.97 21.56
N LYS A 6 6.45 -4.96 22.24
CA LYS A 6 7.30 -6.02 21.68
C LYS A 6 6.67 -7.37 22.03
N GLY A 7 6.40 -8.19 21.02
CA GLY A 7 5.93 -9.57 21.20
C GLY A 7 4.53 -9.83 20.62
N PRO A 8 4.13 -11.09 20.42
CA PRO A 8 2.90 -11.42 19.73
C PRO A 8 1.69 -11.13 20.62
N ARG A 9 0.79 -10.22 20.22
CA ARG A 9 -0.58 -10.07 20.77
C ARG A 9 -1.45 -9.11 19.95
N GLY A 10 -2.53 -9.67 19.39
CA GLY A 10 -3.88 -9.08 19.41
C GLY A 10 -4.21 -7.87 18.52
N SER A 11 -5.50 -7.72 18.25
CA SER A 11 -6.11 -6.61 17.51
C SER A 11 -5.92 -5.27 18.24
N MET A 12 -5.39 -4.28 17.55
CA MET A 12 -5.10 -2.93 18.02
C MET A 12 -6.15 -1.97 17.48
N LEU A 13 -6.89 -1.29 18.36
CA LEU A 13 -8.04 -0.43 18.03
C LEU A 13 -7.82 1.01 18.53
N GLY A 14 -7.90 1.99 17.63
CA GLY A 14 -7.98 3.41 18.00
C GLY A 14 -6.70 3.99 18.59
N CYS A 15 -5.54 3.54 18.12
CA CYS A 15 -4.29 3.83 18.79
C CYS A 15 -3.53 5.00 18.11
N CYS A 16 -2.93 5.91 18.89
CA CYS A 16 -2.17 7.08 18.39
C CYS A 16 -0.71 7.04 18.82
N GLY A 17 0.24 6.91 17.88
CA GLY A 17 1.68 6.95 18.17
C GLY A 17 2.22 5.61 18.68
N CYS A 18 2.57 4.67 17.79
CA CYS A 18 3.24 3.45 18.26
C CYS A 18 4.22 2.82 17.32
N ASP A 19 5.24 2.26 17.96
CA ASP A 19 6.23 1.43 17.34
C ASP A 19 5.97 -0.02 17.74
N TRP A 20 5.65 -0.85 16.75
CA TRP A 20 5.45 -2.27 16.93
C TRP A 20 6.54 -3.08 16.24
N LYS A 21 7.05 -4.09 16.93
CA LYS A 21 7.99 -5.07 16.37
C LYS A 21 7.51 -6.49 16.68
N GLY A 22 7.11 -7.23 15.65
CA GLY A 22 6.74 -8.65 15.80
C GLY A 22 5.81 -9.20 14.73
N PRO A 23 5.62 -10.52 14.70
CA PRO A 23 4.65 -11.19 13.83
C PRO A 23 3.22 -11.09 14.38
N GLY A 24 2.25 -10.86 13.50
CA GLY A 24 0.82 -10.95 13.75
C GLY A 24 0.22 -9.72 14.45
N GLY A 25 -0.94 -9.28 13.94
CA GLY A 25 -1.75 -8.19 14.52
C GLY A 25 -2.76 -7.62 13.51
N HIS A 26 -3.99 -7.33 13.96
CA HIS A 26 -4.97 -6.56 13.19
C HIS A 26 -4.93 -5.12 13.70
N MET A 27 -4.90 -4.12 12.82
CA MET A 27 -4.96 -2.72 13.23
C MET A 27 -6.24 -2.08 12.70
N LEU A 28 -7.01 -1.46 13.58
CA LEU A 28 -8.18 -0.67 13.24
C LEU A 28 -8.02 0.74 13.79
N GLY A 29 -8.19 1.76 12.95
CA GLY A 29 -8.31 3.15 13.40
C GLY A 29 -7.05 3.73 14.06
N CYS A 30 -5.86 3.29 13.65
CA CYS A 30 -4.61 3.76 14.24
C CYS A 30 -4.07 5.02 13.54
N ARG A 31 -3.35 5.89 14.26
CA ARG A 31 -2.75 7.11 13.73
C ARG A 31 -1.28 7.26 14.15
N GLY A 32 -0.36 7.46 13.20
CA GLY A 32 1.05 7.72 13.52
C GLY A 32 1.80 6.49 14.02
N CYS A 33 1.79 5.38 13.27
CA CYS A 33 2.32 4.10 13.76
C CYS A 33 3.44 3.55 12.86
N ASP A 34 4.56 3.10 13.44
CA ASP A 34 5.61 2.34 12.73
C ASP A 34 5.48 0.85 13.07
N TRP A 35 5.37 0.01 12.05
CA TRP A 35 5.26 -1.44 12.19
C TRP A 35 6.44 -2.15 11.53
N LYS A 36 7.15 -2.99 12.27
CA LYS A 36 8.20 -3.85 11.70
C LYS A 36 7.90 -5.32 11.97
N GLY A 37 7.55 -6.07 10.93
CA GLY A 37 7.30 -7.50 11.01
C GLY A 37 6.16 -7.97 10.09
N SER A 38 5.84 -9.26 10.20
CA SER A 38 4.75 -9.88 9.43
C SER A 38 3.39 -9.40 9.94
N GLY A 39 2.67 -8.58 9.16
CA GLY A 39 1.44 -7.92 9.61
C GLY A 39 0.15 -8.55 9.08
N GLY A 40 -0.91 -8.52 9.90
CA GLY A 40 -2.28 -8.87 9.51
C GLY A 40 -3.07 -7.69 8.92
N PRO A 41 -4.39 -7.86 8.72
CA PRO A 41 -5.28 -6.85 8.17
C PRO A 41 -5.15 -5.47 8.84
N MET A 42 -5.07 -4.40 8.03
CA MET A 42 -5.22 -3.02 8.49
C MET A 42 -6.56 -2.46 8.03
N LEU A 43 -7.25 -1.73 8.89
CA LEU A 43 -8.43 -0.94 8.55
C LEU A 43 -8.29 0.49 9.09
N GLY A 44 -8.58 1.48 8.25
CA GLY A 44 -8.88 2.85 8.74
C GLY A 44 -7.70 3.58 9.39
N CYS A 45 -6.46 3.32 8.97
CA CYS A 45 -5.28 3.87 9.64
C CYS A 45 -4.71 5.11 8.94
N CYS A 46 -4.10 6.03 9.69
CA CYS A 46 -3.59 7.30 9.20
C CYS A 46 -2.13 7.52 9.56
N GLY A 47 -1.25 7.84 8.60
CA GLY A 47 0.16 8.13 8.88
C GLY A 47 0.88 6.92 9.46
N TYR A 48 1.12 5.89 8.66
CA TYR A 48 1.81 4.68 9.12
C TYR A 48 3.07 4.41 8.30
N ASP A 49 4.16 3.96 8.92
CA ASP A 49 5.30 3.31 8.24
C ASP A 49 5.22 1.81 8.54
N SER A 50 5.45 0.95 7.55
CA SER A 50 5.62 -0.47 7.85
C SER A 50 6.70 -1.14 7.02
N LYS A 51 7.37 -2.10 7.65
CA LYS A 51 8.45 -2.89 7.04
C LYS A 51 8.18 -4.37 7.27
N GLY A 52 8.14 -5.13 6.18
CA GLY A 52 7.94 -6.57 6.20
C GLY A 52 6.71 -7.05 5.43
N PRO A 53 6.48 -8.37 5.40
CA PRO A 53 5.37 -8.95 4.68
C PRO A 53 4.05 -8.58 5.34
N ARG A 54 3.05 -8.21 4.54
CA ARG A 54 1.74 -7.83 5.07
C ARG A 54 0.61 -8.50 4.31
N GLY A 55 -0.48 -8.79 5.02
CA GLY A 55 -1.77 -9.14 4.44
C GLY A 55 -2.53 -7.91 3.91
N SER A 56 -3.85 -7.94 4.01
CA SER A 56 -4.75 -6.93 3.43
C SER A 56 -4.72 -5.59 4.15
N MET A 57 -4.99 -4.52 3.42
CA MET A 57 -5.10 -3.16 3.93
C MET A 57 -6.33 -2.49 3.33
N LEU A 58 -7.15 -1.89 4.19
CA LEU A 58 -8.37 -1.20 3.82
C LEU A 58 -8.39 0.21 4.41
N GLY A 59 -8.69 1.21 3.59
CA GLY A 59 -9.02 2.56 4.05
C GLY A 59 -7.87 3.25 4.79
N CYS A 60 -6.65 3.20 4.27
CA CYS A 60 -5.50 3.89 4.89
C CYS A 60 -5.25 5.27 4.26
N ARG A 61 -4.74 6.20 5.06
CA ARG A 61 -4.45 7.58 4.64
C ARG A 61 -3.05 8.02 5.06
N GLY A 62 -2.15 8.27 4.12
CA GLY A 62 -0.78 8.66 4.44
C GLY A 62 0.01 7.45 4.90
N CYS A 63 0.74 6.79 4.02
CA CYS A 63 1.45 5.60 4.42
C CYS A 63 2.73 5.30 3.66
N ASP A 64 3.77 4.83 4.35
CA ASP A 64 4.96 4.26 3.72
C ASP A 64 4.99 2.76 4.05
N TRP A 65 5.20 1.93 3.04
CA TRP A 65 5.38 0.52 3.26
C TRP A 65 6.50 -0.06 2.40
N LYS A 66 7.32 -0.90 3.03
CA LYS A 66 8.44 -1.59 2.41
C LYS A 66 8.35 -3.10 2.68
N GLY A 67 8.05 -3.89 1.66
CA GLY A 67 8.04 -5.36 1.77
C GLY A 67 7.19 -6.07 0.71
N PRO A 68 6.93 -7.37 0.90
CA PRO A 68 5.95 -8.15 0.12
C PRO A 68 4.50 -7.96 0.62
N GLY A 69 3.57 -7.62 -0.26
CA GLY A 69 2.31 -6.98 0.11
C GLY A 69 1.10 -7.76 -0.24
N GLY A 70 0.07 -7.60 0.59
CA GLY A 70 -1.27 -8.08 0.34
C GLY A 70 -2.11 -7.08 -0.43
N HIS A 71 -3.42 -7.27 -0.34
CA HIS A 71 -4.40 -6.52 -1.12
C HIS A 71 -4.63 -5.16 -0.49
N MET A 72 -4.72 -4.10 -1.30
CA MET A 72 -4.97 -2.74 -0.83
C MET A 72 -6.28 -2.21 -1.38
N LEU A 73 -7.14 -1.71 -0.50
CA LEU A 73 -8.43 -1.12 -0.84
C LEU A 73 -8.54 0.29 -0.27
N GLY A 74 -8.91 1.26 -1.10
CA GLY A 74 -9.30 2.59 -0.62
C GLY A 74 -8.18 3.37 0.08
N CYS A 75 -6.94 3.23 -0.37
CA CYS A 75 -5.79 3.92 0.23
C CYS A 75 -5.57 5.30 -0.40
N ARG A 76 -5.08 6.27 0.40
CA ARG A 76 -4.77 7.62 -0.07
C ARG A 76 -3.37 8.03 0.36
N ALA A 77 -2.61 8.69 -0.53
CA ALA A 77 -1.29 9.25 -0.23
C ALA A 77 -0.32 8.19 0.34
N CYS A 78 -0.01 7.17 -0.45
CA CYS A 78 0.76 6.03 0.03
C CYS A 78 1.96 5.69 -0.85
N ASP A 79 3.12 5.51 -0.22
CA ASP A 79 4.39 5.13 -0.81
C ASP A 79 4.67 3.66 -0.52
N LEU A 80 4.82 2.87 -1.57
CA LEU A 80 4.80 1.42 -1.49
C LEU A 80 6.03 0.87 -2.22
N LYS A 81 6.82 0.04 -1.54
CA LYS A 81 8.05 -0.52 -2.11
C LYS A 81 8.12 -2.03 -1.90
N GLY A 82 8.12 -2.77 -3.00
CA GLY A 82 8.30 -4.21 -3.03
C GLY A 82 7.26 -4.93 -3.88
N PRO A 83 7.19 -6.27 -3.78
CA PRO A 83 6.18 -7.07 -4.44
C PRO A 83 4.78 -6.71 -3.91
N GLY A 84 3.87 -6.34 -4.80
CA GLY A 84 2.51 -5.91 -4.45
C GLY A 84 1.43 -6.90 -4.80
N GLY A 85 0.39 -6.91 -3.96
CA GLY A 85 -0.90 -7.50 -4.30
C GLY A 85 -1.77 -6.55 -5.12
N PRO A 86 -3.01 -6.97 -5.44
CA PRO A 86 -3.99 -6.14 -6.12
C PRO A 86 -4.35 -4.87 -5.30
N MET A 87 -4.57 -3.77 -6.03
CA MET A 87 -4.95 -2.46 -5.53
C MET A 87 -6.29 -2.01 -6.11
N LEU A 88 -7.20 -1.56 -5.26
CA LEU A 88 -8.51 -1.06 -5.65
C LEU A 88 -8.77 0.31 -5.02
N GLY A 89 -9.11 1.30 -5.84
CA GLY A 89 -9.60 2.61 -5.38
C GLY A 89 -8.54 3.43 -4.64
N CYS A 90 -7.29 3.41 -5.10
CA CYS A 90 -6.20 4.16 -4.49
C CYS A 90 -6.07 5.58 -5.07
N HIS A 91 -5.63 6.54 -4.28
CA HIS A 91 -5.48 7.94 -4.74
C HIS A 91 -4.17 8.57 -4.26
N GLY A 92 -3.35 9.09 -5.17
CA GLY A 92 -2.10 9.77 -4.79
C GLY A 92 -1.03 8.80 -4.30
N CYS A 93 -0.89 7.63 -4.90
CA CYS A 93 0.00 6.59 -4.38
C CYS A 93 1.19 6.34 -5.31
N ASP A 94 2.38 6.19 -4.72
CA ASP A 94 3.59 5.84 -5.45
C ASP A 94 3.99 4.41 -5.15
N TRP A 95 4.33 3.65 -6.19
CA TRP A 95 4.77 2.28 -6.04
C TRP A 95 6.08 1.99 -6.76
N LYS A 96 6.94 1.22 -6.10
CA LYS A 96 8.22 0.74 -6.62
C LYS A 96 8.35 -0.76 -6.40
N GLY A 97 8.20 -1.54 -7.46
CA GLY A 97 8.39 -3.00 -7.43
C GLY A 97 7.46 -3.74 -8.38
N PRO A 98 7.51 -5.09 -8.37
CA PRO A 98 6.55 -5.92 -9.08
C PRO A 98 5.15 -5.66 -8.52
N GLY A 99 4.22 -5.26 -9.37
CA GLY A 99 2.86 -4.88 -9.00
C GLY A 99 1.81 -5.91 -9.34
N GLY A 100 0.73 -5.90 -8.56
CA GLY A 100 -0.50 -6.65 -8.84
C GLY A 100 -1.46 -5.91 -9.78
N HIS A 101 -2.70 -6.37 -9.83
CA HIS A 101 -3.77 -5.78 -10.64
C HIS A 101 -4.21 -4.45 -10.01
N MET A 102 -4.48 -3.44 -10.83
CA MET A 102 -4.94 -2.13 -10.37
C MET A 102 -6.31 -1.78 -10.93
N LEU A 103 -7.20 -1.31 -10.06
CA LEU A 103 -8.57 -0.99 -10.39
C LEU A 103 -8.95 0.36 -9.78
N GLY A 104 -9.34 1.32 -10.60
CA GLY A 104 -9.88 2.61 -10.15
C GLY A 104 -8.89 3.49 -9.38
N CYS A 105 -7.60 3.47 -9.76
CA CYS A 105 -6.59 4.30 -9.11
C CYS A 105 -6.49 5.70 -9.74
N CYS A 106 -6.23 6.74 -8.96
CA CYS A 106 -6.13 8.12 -9.44
C CYS A 106 -4.84 8.79 -8.95
N ALA A 107 -4.15 9.53 -9.82
CA ALA A 107 -2.93 10.28 -9.46
C ALA A 107 -1.86 9.37 -8.83
N CYS A 108 -1.55 8.23 -9.45
CA CYS A 108 -0.60 7.27 -8.90
C CYS A 108 0.60 7.05 -9.82
N ASP A 109 1.79 6.97 -9.24
CA ASP A 109 3.01 6.66 -9.99
C ASP A 109 3.47 5.23 -9.75
N TRP A 110 3.83 4.52 -10.81
CA TRP A 110 4.30 3.15 -10.72
C TRP A 110 5.64 2.95 -11.39
N LYS A 111 6.52 2.21 -10.72
CA LYS A 111 7.82 1.80 -11.26
C LYS A 111 8.06 0.31 -11.01
N GLY A 112 8.05 -0.47 -12.08
CA GLY A 112 8.37 -1.90 -12.05
C GLY A 112 7.55 -2.71 -13.05
N PRO A 113 7.66 -4.04 -13.02
CA PRO A 113 6.76 -4.95 -13.72
C PRO A 113 5.33 -4.81 -13.15
N GLY A 114 4.32 -4.76 -14.01
CA GLY A 114 2.94 -4.50 -13.62
C GLY A 114 1.94 -5.54 -14.06
N GLY A 115 0.89 -5.69 -13.25
CA GLY A 115 -0.34 -6.33 -13.66
C GLY A 115 -1.22 -5.42 -14.53
N PRO A 116 -2.39 -5.93 -14.96
CA PRO A 116 -3.37 -5.15 -15.71
C PRO A 116 -3.94 -4.00 -14.88
N MET A 117 -4.29 -2.92 -15.57
CA MET A 117 -4.86 -1.70 -15.01
C MET A 117 -6.24 -1.42 -15.61
N LEU A 118 -7.23 -1.15 -14.76
CA LEU A 118 -8.60 -0.85 -15.19
C LEU A 118 -9.09 0.44 -14.53
N GLY A 119 -9.54 1.40 -15.35
CA GLY A 119 -10.22 2.61 -14.88
C GLY A 119 -9.33 3.58 -14.09
N CYS A 120 -8.02 3.61 -14.37
CA CYS A 120 -7.09 4.52 -13.69
C CYS A 120 -7.10 5.93 -14.32
N ARG A 121 -6.75 6.97 -13.56
CA ARG A 121 -6.73 8.36 -14.07
C ARG A 121 -5.50 9.13 -13.59
N ALA A 122 -4.85 9.85 -14.50
CA ALA A 122 -3.68 10.68 -14.17
C ALA A 122 -2.54 9.87 -13.52
N CYS A 123 -2.25 8.67 -14.03
CA CYS A 123 -1.24 7.79 -13.44
C CYS A 123 -0.03 7.63 -14.36
N ASP A 124 1.17 7.65 -13.80
CA ASP A 124 2.40 7.38 -14.54
C ASP A 124 2.88 5.95 -14.34
N TRP A 125 3.35 5.32 -15.40
CA TRP A 125 3.88 3.96 -15.37
C TRP A 125 5.29 3.89 -15.98
N LYS A 126 6.21 3.23 -15.28
CA LYS A 126 7.57 2.95 -15.75
C LYS A 126 7.89 1.46 -15.60
N GLY A 127 8.02 0.74 -16.71
CA GLY A 127 8.45 -0.65 -16.74
C GLY A 127 7.56 -1.55 -17.60
N PRO A 128 7.82 -2.87 -17.60
CA PRO A 128 6.97 -3.85 -18.28
C PRO A 128 5.55 -3.77 -17.73
N GLY A 129 4.56 -3.43 -18.58
CA GLY A 129 3.18 -3.21 -18.15
C GLY A 129 2.25 -4.34 -18.60
N GLY A 130 1.19 -4.58 -17.83
CA GLY A 130 0.02 -5.32 -18.28
C GLY A 130 -0.95 -4.44 -19.09
N PRO A 131 -2.05 -5.01 -19.61
CA PRO A 131 -3.01 -4.25 -20.41
C PRO A 131 -3.66 -3.13 -19.57
N MET A 132 -3.85 -1.97 -20.21
CA MET A 132 -4.51 -0.79 -19.63
C MET A 132 -5.88 -0.59 -20.31
N LEU A 133 -6.97 -0.65 -19.54
CA LEU A 133 -8.33 -0.46 -20.06
C LEU A 133 -9.03 0.66 -19.31
N GLY A 134 -9.72 1.55 -20.05
CA GLY A 134 -10.49 2.66 -19.46
C GLY A 134 -9.64 3.68 -18.69
N CYS A 135 -8.32 3.72 -18.92
CA CYS A 135 -7.43 4.66 -18.26
C CYS A 135 -7.43 6.02 -18.97
N ARG A 136 -7.37 7.14 -18.24
CA ARG A 136 -7.39 8.50 -18.82
C ARG A 136 -6.28 9.39 -18.28
N GLY A 137 -5.55 10.04 -19.18
CA GLY A 137 -4.44 10.94 -18.83
C GLY A 137 -3.30 10.20 -18.12
N CYS A 138 -3.09 8.92 -18.44
CA CYS A 138 -2.02 8.12 -17.87
C CYS A 138 -0.86 8.05 -18.87
N ASP A 139 0.37 8.19 -18.37
CA ASP A 139 1.59 8.05 -19.18
C ASP A 139 2.24 6.69 -18.95
N TRP A 140 2.65 6.02 -20.03
CA TRP A 140 3.37 4.75 -19.96
C TRP A 140 4.75 4.85 -20.60
N LYS A 141 5.79 4.50 -19.82
CA LYS A 141 7.18 4.38 -20.25
C LYS A 141 7.60 2.92 -20.14
N GLY A 142 7.68 2.25 -21.30
CA GLY A 142 8.09 0.85 -21.38
C GLY A 142 9.57 0.60 -21.00
N PRO A 143 9.99 -0.67 -20.90
CA PRO A 143 11.33 -1.05 -20.44
C PRO A 143 12.50 -0.75 -21.42
N GLY A 144 12.42 0.30 -22.24
CA GLY A 144 13.44 0.61 -23.25
C GLY A 144 13.55 2.08 -23.67
N GLY A 145 13.17 3.03 -22.79
CA GLY A 145 13.27 4.47 -23.05
C GLY A 145 13.86 5.23 -21.88
#